data_AF-A0A355RJQ0-F1
#
_entry.id   AF-A0A355RJQ0-F1
#
_cell.length_a   1.000
_cell.length_b   1.000
_cell.length_c   1.000
_cell.angle_alpha   90.00
_cell.angle_beta   90.00
_cell.angle_gamma   90.00
#
_symmetry.space_group_name_H-M   'P 1'
#
loop_
_entity.id
_entity.type
_entity.pdbx_description
1 polymer ?
#
loop_
_entity_poly.entity_id
_entity_poly.type
_entity_poly.pdbx_seq_one_letter_code
_entity_poly.pdbx_strand_id
1 'polypeptide(L)' 'MPYRAPLEEYRFLLDHVVDYAQIADTDRFCEASSDVVEAVLSEAGRLCEEVL' A
#
# COMPACT_ATOMS: atom_id res chain seq x y z
N MET A 1 -7.48 -5.41 -22.41
CA MET A 1 -7.36 -6.19 -21.16
C MET A 1 -7.73 -5.25 -20.04
N PRO A 2 -8.65 -5.62 -19.12
CA PRO A 2 -8.91 -4.78 -17.95
C PRO A 2 -7.62 -4.65 -17.14
N TYR A 3 -7.35 -3.45 -16.63
CA TYR A 3 -6.23 -3.24 -15.71
C TYR A 3 -6.48 -4.03 -14.42
N ARG A 4 -5.41 -4.52 -13.80
CA ARG A 4 -5.44 -5.20 -12.51
C ARG A 4 -4.33 -4.64 -11.64
N ALA A 5 -4.69 -4.09 -10.49
CA ALA A 5 -3.75 -3.47 -9.58
C ALA A 5 -2.89 -4.55 -8.89
N PRO A 6 -1.54 -4.47 -8.94
CA PRO A 6 -0.64 -5.47 -8.38
C PRO A 6 -0.45 -5.27 -6.87
N LEU A 7 -1.54 -5.35 -6.10
CA LEU A 7 -1.53 -5.04 -4.67
C LEU A 7 -0.67 -6.03 -3.85
N GLU A 8 -0.60 -7.29 -4.26
CA GLU A 8 0.23 -8.31 -3.60
C GLU A 8 1.71 -8.00 -3.73
N GLU A 9 2.15 -7.55 -4.91
CA GLU A 9 3.53 -7.15 -5.17
C GLU A 9 3.91 -5.92 -4.35
N TYR A 10 3.03 -4.93 -4.24
CA TYR A 10 3.27 -3.76 -3.39
C TYR A 10 3.37 -4.13 -1.92
N ARG A 11 2.52 -5.01 -1.41
CA ARG A 11 2.63 -5.52 -0.03
C ARG A 11 3.96 -6.23 0.19
N PHE A 12 4.35 -7.11 -0.73
CA PHE A 12 5.64 -7.79 -0.65
C PHE A 12 6.81 -6.80 -0.59
N LEU A 13 6.79 -5.76 -1.43
CA LEU A 13 7.82 -4.72 -1.41
C LEU A 13 7.87 -3.99 -0.08
N LEU A 14 6.72 -3.57 0.46
CA LEU A 14 6.66 -2.83 1.71
C LEU A 14 7.08 -3.67 2.92
N ASP A 15 6.62 -4.92 2.99
CA ASP A 15 6.82 -5.78 4.15
C ASP A 15 8.18 -6.49 4.15
N HIS A 16 8.70 -6.85 2.97
CA HIS A 16 9.87 -7.73 2.87
C HIS A 16 11.09 -7.10 2.23
N VAL A 17 10.94 -5.99 1.49
CA VAL A 17 12.06 -5.36 0.78
C VAL A 17 12.44 -4.01 1.39
N VAL A 18 11.44 -3.17 1.68
CA VAL A 18 11.65 -1.81 2.18
C VAL A 18 11.72 -1.77 3.71
N ASP A 19 11.15 -2.77 4.39
CA ASP A 19 10.94 -2.77 5.85
C ASP A 19 10.17 -1.51 6.29
N TYR A 20 8.94 -1.39 5.76
CA TYR A 20 8.09 -0.21 5.92
C TYR A 20 7.81 0.14 7.39
N ALA A 21 7.86 -0.85 8.29
CA ALA A 21 7.71 -0.64 9.72
C ALA A 21 8.70 0.41 10.27
N GLN A 22 9.94 0.44 9.76
CA GLN A 22 10.92 1.46 10.18
C GLN A 22 10.51 2.89 9.80
N ILE A 23 9.74 3.06 8.72
CA ILE A 23 9.23 4.36 8.28
C ILE A 23 8.09 4.78 9.20
N ALA A 24 7.14 3.87 9.44
CA ALA A 24 6.01 4.09 10.33
C ALA A 24 6.45 4.40 11.79
N ASP A 25 7.59 3.86 12.24
CA ASP A 25 8.14 4.15 13.57
C ASP A 25 8.69 5.59 13.73
N THR A 26 8.79 6.36 12.65
CA THR A 26 9.24 7.76 12.74
C THR A 26 8.11 8.71 13.12
N ASP A 27 8.42 9.75 13.89
CA ASP A 27 7.44 10.77 14.32
C ASP A 27 6.65 11.40 13.15
N ARG A 28 7.25 11.51 11.97
CA ARG A 28 6.60 12.12 10.80
C ARG A 28 5.53 11.21 10.19
N PHE A 29 5.68 9.89 10.30
CA PHE A 29 4.85 8.91 9.60
C PHE A 29 4.16 7.94 10.56
N CYS A 30 4.10 8.26 11.85
CA CYS A 30 3.51 7.41 12.89
C CYS A 30 2.01 7.09 12.68
N GLU A 31 1.30 7.91 11.91
CA GLU A 31 -0.10 7.65 11.54
C GLU A 31 -0.25 6.77 10.29
N ALA A 32 0.83 6.48 9.57
CA ALA A 32 0.83 5.61 8.39
C ALA A 32 1.09 4.16 8.80
N SER A 33 0.24 3.62 9.67
CA SER A 33 0.29 2.22 10.10
C SER A 33 -0.03 1.26 8.95
N SER A 34 0.31 -0.03 9.13
CA SER A 34 0.15 -1.04 8.08
C SER A 34 -1.31 -1.21 7.61
N ASP A 35 -2.27 -1.09 8.52
CA ASP A 35 -3.70 -1.11 8.22
C ASP A 35 -4.15 0.11 7.40
N VAL A 36 -3.63 1.30 7.71
CA VAL A 36 -3.91 2.52 6.95
C VAL A 36 -3.36 2.40 5.53
N VAL A 37 -2.12 1.91 5.37
CA VAL A 37 -1.51 1.70 4.06
C VAL A 37 -2.26 0.64 3.27
N GLU A 38 -2.66 -0.46 3.90
CA GLU A 38 -3.45 -1.51 3.25
C GLU A 38 -4.79 -0.98 2.74
N ALA A 39 -5.48 -0.17 3.54
CA ALA A 39 -6.74 0.46 3.14
C ALA A 39 -6.54 1.39 1.95
N VAL A 40 -5.54 2.27 2.00
CA VAL A 40 -5.22 3.22 0.92
C VAL A 40 -4.91 2.50 -0.39
N LEU A 41 -4.05 1.47 -0.36
CA LEU A 41 -3.68 0.70 -1.55
C LEU A 41 -4.89 -0.04 -2.13
N SER A 42 -5.77 -0.57 -1.28
CA SER A 42 -6.97 -1.29 -1.73
C SER A 42 -7.98 -0.37 -2.41
N GLU A 43 -8.25 0.81 -1.83
CA GLU A 43 -9.14 1.82 -2.43
C GLU A 43 -8.55 2.35 -3.75
N ALA A 44 -7.26 2.66 -3.77
CA ALA A 44 -6.57 3.14 -4.96
C ALA A 44 -6.58 2.09 -6.07
N GLY A 45 -6.34 0.81 -5.72
CA GLY A 45 -6.44 -0.31 -6.64
C GLY A 45 -7.82 -0.40 -7.28
N ARG A 46 -8.89 -0.35 -6.48
CA ARG A 46 -10.26 -0.36 -6.99
C ARG A 46 -10.53 0.79 -7.94
N LEU A 47 -10.13 2.02 -7.59
CA LEU A 47 -10.29 3.19 -8.45
C LEU A 47 -9.61 2.96 -9.81
N CYS A 48 -8.39 2.43 -9.82
CA CYS A 48 -7.66 2.15 -11.05
C CYS A 48 -8.27 1.02 -11.89
N GLU A 49 -8.95 0.06 -11.28
CA GLU A 49 -9.60 -1.05 -11.99
C GLU A 49 -11.00 -0.69 -12.52
N GLU A 50 -11.73 0.16 -11.81
CA GLU A 50 -13.14 0.47 -12.11
C GLU A 50 -13.34 1.78 -12.89
N VAL A 51 -12.42 2.75 -12.75
CA VAL A 51 -12.62 4.12 -13.27
C VAL A 51 -11.61 4.50 -14.36
N LEU A 52 -10.35 4.08 -14.25
CA LEU A 52 -9.26 4.45 -15.17
C LEU A 52 -9.05 3.43 -16.28
#